data_AF-A0A1I5PP95-F1
#
_entry.id   AF-A0A1I5PP95-F1
#
_cell.length_a   1.000
_cell.length_b   1.000
_cell.length_c   1.000
_cell.angle_alpha   90.00
_cell.angle_beta   90.00
_cell.angle_gamma   90.00
#
_symmetry.space_group_name_H-M   'P 1'
#
loop_
_entity.id
_entity.type
_entity.pdbx_description
1 polymer ?
#
loop_
_entity_poly.entity_id
_entity_poly.type
_entity_poly.pdbx_seq_one_letter_code
_entity_poly.pdbx_strand_id
1 'polypeptide(L)'
;MRILCFWCGLAAAMLCGLLDPVWGYAAVFLLSLLQLALLGGPGASVFLLVHYTTLLTYFSLAPAIQIAQDLSFWEAGVIGTVAHTQALMLLLLYMAGVEAARFGVVDPPLRHIPGIAGTAPAPGVAHPLLLLGLLGTAFAVLLARADLNFVARGLPGEIENPPLDFIVYSTLPKLVVLMCFVALAIHALRQRTATAWCLAALALAAAAIAANPVNTARQILLIGLLPLLIHGLGRSRRWTLAFVVFAAIAGLGPVFNLLSRGSMWGESLATFPYSPDFDAMYVVAGLLERAPSPDLGFGRYLLSGFSFVLPRDMKLFPDFDPLGWPAVLGNFSQSNLSLAQFATVFFDFGLPGPLVFGFLLSSLFRRVDRAIDTHGPLSRGYLAALVLLAAYVPFMRGPILGWGPFAASGLIAALLVGALCTGFGPARRALAPRPATHA
;
A
#
# COMPACT_ATOMS: atom_id res chain seq x y z
N MET A 1 -15.73 16.46 -17.11
CA MET A 1 -15.14 15.52 -18.09
C MET A 1 -14.66 14.22 -17.44
N ARG A 2 -13.68 14.22 -16.52
CA ARG A 2 -13.14 13.01 -15.83
C ARG A 2 -14.22 12.04 -15.31
N ILE A 3 -15.16 12.55 -14.52
CA ILE A 3 -16.25 11.77 -13.93
C ILE A 3 -17.15 11.17 -15.02
N LEU A 4 -17.53 11.95 -16.03
CA LEU A 4 -18.33 11.44 -17.16
C LEU A 4 -17.58 10.32 -17.91
N CYS A 5 -16.31 10.54 -18.25
CA CYS A 5 -15.46 9.53 -18.87
C CYS A 5 -15.34 8.26 -18.01
N PHE A 6 -15.32 8.41 -16.68
CA PHE A 6 -15.30 7.27 -15.77
C PHE A 6 -16.57 6.43 -15.91
N TRP A 7 -17.75 7.02 -15.75
CA TRP A 7 -19.01 6.26 -15.76
C TRP A 7 -19.32 5.66 -17.13
N CYS A 8 -19.04 6.39 -18.22
CA CYS A 8 -19.16 5.82 -19.56
C CYS A 8 -18.17 4.66 -19.79
N GLY A 9 -16.92 4.82 -19.34
CA GLY A 9 -15.91 3.77 -19.45
C GLY A 9 -16.20 2.56 -18.56
N LEU A 10 -16.80 2.77 -17.38
CA LEU A 10 -17.23 1.71 -16.48
C LEU A 10 -18.37 0.88 -17.11
N ALA A 11 -19.36 1.56 -17.70
CA ALA A 11 -20.43 0.90 -18.45
C ALA A 11 -19.89 0.13 -19.66
N ALA A 12 -18.94 0.70 -20.41
CA ALA A 12 -18.28 0.02 -21.51
C ALA A 12 -17.52 -1.22 -21.05
N ALA A 13 -16.75 -1.13 -19.95
CA ALA A 13 -16.05 -2.27 -19.37
C ALA A 13 -17.00 -3.38 -18.90
N MET A 14 -18.15 -3.00 -18.33
CA MET A 14 -19.21 -3.95 -17.97
C MET A 14 -19.75 -4.67 -19.21
N LEU A 15 -20.14 -3.93 -20.26
CA LEU A 15 -20.67 -4.51 -21.50
C LEU A 15 -19.65 -5.41 -22.20
N CYS A 16 -18.39 -4.97 -22.30
CA CYS A 16 -17.31 -5.79 -22.83
C CYS A 16 -17.12 -7.07 -22.02
N GLY A 17 -17.12 -6.97 -20.68
CA GLY A 17 -16.96 -8.10 -19.77
C GLY A 17 -18.09 -9.13 -19.77
N LEU A 18 -19.31 -8.69 -20.11
CA LEU A 18 -20.46 -9.58 -20.31
C LEU A 18 -20.37 -10.38 -21.62
N LEU A 19 -19.67 -9.84 -22.63
CA LEU A 19 -19.37 -10.56 -23.88
C LEU A 19 -18.19 -11.51 -23.69
N ASP A 20 -17.10 -10.99 -23.13
CA ASP A 20 -15.88 -11.74 -22.83
C ASP A 20 -15.12 -11.03 -21.69
N PRO A 21 -14.79 -11.71 -20.58
CA PRO A 21 -14.05 -11.11 -19.49
C PRO A 21 -12.71 -10.50 -19.94
N VAL A 22 -12.01 -11.05 -20.94
CA VAL A 22 -10.76 -10.50 -21.48
C VAL A 22 -10.95 -9.07 -21.95
N TRP A 23 -11.99 -8.82 -22.75
CA TRP A 23 -12.32 -7.48 -23.24
C TRP A 23 -12.77 -6.55 -22.11
N GLY A 24 -13.46 -7.09 -21.11
CA GLY A 24 -13.80 -6.36 -19.88
C GLY A 24 -12.57 -5.86 -19.13
N TYR A 25 -11.59 -6.72 -18.86
CA TYR A 25 -10.33 -6.34 -18.20
C TYR A 25 -9.47 -5.40 -19.06
N ALA A 26 -9.44 -5.59 -20.38
CA ALA A 26 -8.78 -4.66 -21.30
C ALA A 26 -9.44 -3.26 -21.29
N ALA A 27 -10.77 -3.19 -21.19
CA ALA A 27 -11.48 -1.93 -21.03
C ALA A 27 -11.18 -1.27 -19.67
N VAL A 28 -11.04 -2.03 -18.58
CA VAL A 28 -10.59 -1.51 -17.27
C VAL A 28 -9.17 -0.93 -17.36
N PHE A 29 -8.28 -1.57 -18.14
CA PHE A 29 -6.94 -1.06 -18.38
C PHE A 29 -6.98 0.32 -19.08
N LEU A 30 -7.74 0.43 -20.17
CA LEU A 30 -7.90 1.68 -20.91
C LEU A 30 -8.57 2.76 -20.04
N LEU A 31 -9.59 2.40 -19.27
CA LEU A 31 -10.25 3.29 -18.33
C LEU A 31 -9.25 3.81 -17.29
N SER A 32 -8.43 2.93 -16.71
CA SER A 32 -7.42 3.32 -15.71
C SER A 32 -6.38 4.28 -16.31
N LEU A 33 -5.89 4.02 -17.53
CA LEU A 33 -5.00 4.93 -18.25
C LEU A 33 -5.65 6.28 -18.52
N LEU A 34 -6.92 6.28 -18.96
CA LEU A 34 -7.66 7.50 -19.22
C LEU A 34 -7.87 8.31 -17.94
N GLN A 35 -8.20 7.65 -16.82
CA GLN A 35 -8.33 8.32 -15.53
C GLN A 35 -6.99 8.90 -15.06
N LEU A 36 -5.88 8.18 -15.22
CA LEU A 36 -4.53 8.70 -14.98
C LEU A 36 -4.21 9.94 -15.83
N ALA A 37 -4.58 9.93 -17.12
CA ALA A 37 -4.40 11.07 -18.00
C ALA A 37 -5.26 12.28 -17.59
N LEU A 38 -6.52 12.02 -17.20
CA LEU A 38 -7.51 13.03 -16.80
C LEU A 38 -7.37 13.51 -15.35
N LEU A 39 -6.44 12.96 -14.56
CA LEU A 39 -6.09 13.42 -13.22
C LEU A 39 -5.31 14.77 -13.25
N GLY A 40 -5.70 15.75 -14.08
CA GLY A 40 -5.10 17.09 -14.17
C GLY A 40 -6.16 18.18 -14.44
N GLY A 41 -6.06 19.40 -13.90
CA GLY A 41 -4.89 20.14 -13.38
C GLY A 41 -4.72 20.30 -11.84
N PRO A 42 -4.16 21.45 -11.36
CA PRO A 42 -3.49 21.60 -10.06
C PRO A 42 -4.42 21.52 -8.82
N GLY A 43 -4.34 20.39 -8.11
CA GLY A 43 -5.14 20.06 -6.90
C GLY A 43 -5.39 18.55 -6.71
N ALA A 44 -4.88 17.73 -7.64
CA ALA A 44 -5.17 16.31 -7.80
C ALA A 44 -4.90 15.40 -6.58
N SER A 45 -5.78 14.40 -6.44
CA SER A 45 -5.70 13.31 -5.46
C SER A 45 -4.53 12.37 -5.77
N VAL A 46 -3.58 12.30 -4.84
CA VAL A 46 -2.45 11.36 -4.91
C VAL A 46 -2.96 9.94 -4.70
N PHE A 47 -3.99 9.76 -3.87
CA PHE A 47 -4.68 8.49 -3.73
C PHE A 47 -5.21 7.96 -5.07
N LEU A 48 -5.93 8.76 -5.86
CA LEU A 48 -6.47 8.29 -7.14
C LEU A 48 -5.35 7.91 -8.12
N LEU A 49 -4.23 8.63 -8.11
CA LEU A 49 -3.04 8.28 -8.89
C LEU A 49 -2.50 6.90 -8.50
N VAL A 50 -2.32 6.63 -7.20
CA VAL A 50 -1.89 5.31 -6.71
C VAL A 50 -2.94 4.26 -7.04
N HIS A 51 -4.22 4.53 -6.78
CA HIS A 51 -5.36 3.66 -7.03
C HIS A 51 -5.40 3.15 -8.47
N TYR A 52 -5.43 4.05 -9.46
CA TYR A 52 -5.51 3.63 -10.87
C TYR A 52 -4.23 2.96 -11.35
N THR A 53 -3.06 3.30 -10.79
CA THR A 53 -1.81 2.59 -11.10
C THR A 53 -1.85 1.15 -10.56
N THR A 54 -2.37 0.95 -9.34
CA THR A 54 -2.54 -0.37 -8.74
C THR A 54 -3.56 -1.20 -9.52
N LEU A 55 -4.69 -0.60 -9.94
CA LEU A 55 -5.68 -1.27 -10.79
C LEU A 55 -5.09 -1.72 -12.12
N LEU A 56 -4.36 -0.82 -12.80
CA LEU A 56 -3.69 -1.10 -14.05
C LEU A 56 -2.74 -2.31 -13.95
N THR A 57 -2.05 -2.42 -12.82
CA THR A 57 -0.99 -3.41 -12.60
C THR A 57 -1.53 -4.78 -12.20
N TYR A 58 -2.44 -4.84 -11.22
CA TYR A 58 -2.90 -6.10 -10.63
C TYR A 58 -4.26 -6.58 -11.15
N PHE A 59 -5.12 -5.66 -11.58
CA PHE A 59 -6.55 -5.94 -11.73
C PHE A 59 -7.06 -5.73 -13.16
N SER A 60 -6.20 -5.42 -14.12
CA SER A 60 -6.61 -5.24 -15.52
C SER A 60 -5.70 -5.97 -16.50
N LEU A 61 -4.46 -5.51 -16.70
CA LEU A 61 -3.62 -6.02 -17.78
C LEU A 61 -3.19 -7.47 -17.54
N ALA A 62 -2.76 -7.78 -16.31
CA ALA A 62 -2.38 -9.14 -15.93
C ALA A 62 -3.54 -10.15 -16.08
N PRO A 63 -4.72 -9.91 -15.50
CA PRO A 63 -5.87 -10.81 -15.67
C PRO A 63 -6.27 -11.02 -17.13
N ALA A 64 -6.28 -9.96 -17.96
CA ALA A 64 -6.62 -10.08 -19.38
C ALA A 64 -5.68 -11.02 -20.12
N ILE A 65 -4.37 -10.90 -19.90
CA ILE A 65 -3.36 -11.76 -20.52
C ILE A 65 -3.45 -13.18 -19.98
N GLN A 66 -3.65 -13.34 -18.66
CA GLN A 66 -3.76 -14.64 -18.01
C GLN A 66 -4.94 -15.45 -18.53
N ILE A 67 -6.10 -14.81 -18.71
CA ILE A 67 -7.30 -15.46 -19.28
C ILE A 67 -7.07 -15.79 -20.75
N ALA A 68 -6.50 -14.87 -21.54
CA ALA A 68 -6.26 -15.08 -22.96
C ALA A 68 -5.26 -16.21 -23.27
N GLN A 69 -4.47 -16.63 -22.28
CA GLN A 69 -3.47 -17.69 -22.39
C GLN A 69 -3.81 -18.93 -21.57
N ASP A 70 -5.03 -19.01 -21.02
CA ASP A 70 -5.49 -20.11 -20.18
C ASP A 70 -4.48 -20.45 -19.06
N LEU A 71 -3.90 -19.43 -18.43
CA LEU A 71 -2.93 -19.63 -17.35
C LEU A 71 -3.63 -20.24 -16.14
N SER A 72 -3.01 -21.26 -15.58
CA SER A 72 -3.42 -21.86 -14.31
C SER A 72 -2.36 -21.62 -13.24
N PHE A 73 -2.81 -21.25 -12.06
CA PHE A 73 -1.99 -21.10 -10.86
C PHE A 73 -2.41 -22.13 -9.82
N TRP A 74 -1.44 -22.53 -8.99
CA TRP A 74 -1.69 -23.35 -7.79
C TRP A 74 -2.38 -24.69 -8.08
N GLU A 75 -2.12 -25.27 -9.26
CA GLU A 75 -2.75 -26.53 -9.72
C GLU A 75 -4.29 -26.48 -9.76
N ALA A 76 -4.88 -25.28 -9.74
CA ALA A 76 -6.34 -25.09 -9.66
C ALA A 76 -7.06 -25.29 -11.01
N GLY A 77 -6.34 -25.62 -12.09
CA GLY A 77 -6.88 -25.73 -13.44
C GLY A 77 -7.26 -24.38 -14.05
N VAL A 78 -7.76 -24.37 -15.28
CA VAL A 78 -8.22 -23.13 -15.95
C VAL A 78 -9.58 -22.74 -15.39
N ILE A 79 -9.71 -21.49 -14.94
CA ILE A 79 -10.95 -20.95 -14.35
C ILE A 79 -11.94 -20.57 -15.45
N GLY A 80 -13.21 -20.89 -15.25
CA GLY A 80 -14.28 -20.61 -16.20
C GLY A 80 -14.54 -19.11 -16.43
N THR A 81 -14.99 -18.78 -17.65
CA THR A 81 -15.29 -17.41 -18.08
C THR A 81 -16.33 -16.71 -17.20
N VAL A 82 -17.37 -17.43 -16.76
CA VAL A 82 -18.43 -16.89 -15.88
C VAL A 82 -17.86 -16.35 -14.57
N ALA A 83 -16.92 -17.08 -13.96
CA ALA A 83 -16.31 -16.68 -12.71
C ALA A 83 -15.40 -15.46 -12.89
N HIS A 84 -14.67 -15.37 -14.00
CA HIS A 84 -13.91 -14.18 -14.36
C HIS A 84 -14.80 -12.95 -14.60
N THR A 85 -15.96 -13.13 -15.23
CA THR A 85 -16.96 -12.06 -15.40
C THR A 85 -17.52 -11.60 -14.05
N GLN A 86 -17.86 -12.52 -13.14
CA GLN A 86 -18.33 -12.17 -11.79
C GLN A 86 -17.25 -11.40 -11.01
N ALA A 87 -15.99 -11.87 -11.04
CA ALA A 87 -14.87 -11.20 -10.40
C ALA A 87 -14.66 -9.78 -10.96
N LEU A 88 -14.79 -9.60 -12.28
CA LEU A 88 -14.76 -8.30 -12.92
C LEU A 88 -15.89 -7.40 -12.41
N MET A 89 -17.12 -7.91 -12.25
CA MET A 89 -18.23 -7.11 -11.73
C MET A 89 -17.96 -6.61 -10.30
N LEU A 90 -17.36 -7.43 -9.43
CA LEU A 90 -16.97 -6.99 -8.08
C LEU A 90 -15.93 -5.87 -8.12
N LEU A 91 -14.95 -5.96 -9.03
CA LEU A 91 -13.96 -4.92 -9.26
C LEU A 91 -14.63 -3.62 -9.75
N LEU A 92 -15.54 -3.70 -10.72
CA LEU A 92 -16.26 -2.54 -11.25
C LEU A 92 -17.13 -1.87 -10.17
N LEU A 93 -17.79 -2.65 -9.31
CA LEU A 93 -18.55 -2.13 -8.17
C LEU A 93 -17.64 -1.40 -7.18
N TYR A 94 -16.47 -1.96 -6.87
CA TYR A 94 -15.48 -1.30 -6.03
C TYR A 94 -15.00 0.03 -6.63
N MET A 95 -14.65 0.03 -7.93
CA MET A 95 -14.26 1.25 -8.66
C MET A 95 -15.36 2.30 -8.63
N ALA A 96 -16.62 1.89 -8.86
CA ALA A 96 -17.78 2.77 -8.78
C ALA A 96 -17.91 3.41 -7.41
N GLY A 97 -17.70 2.65 -6.33
CA GLY A 97 -17.71 3.17 -4.96
C GLY A 97 -16.61 4.21 -4.73
N VAL A 98 -15.40 3.92 -5.20
CA VAL A 98 -14.25 4.82 -5.06
C VAL A 98 -14.49 6.16 -5.75
N GLU A 99 -15.04 6.18 -6.96
CA GLU A 99 -15.37 7.42 -7.67
C GLU A 99 -16.66 8.08 -7.16
N ALA A 100 -17.64 7.31 -6.67
CA ALA A 100 -18.86 7.87 -6.09
C ALA A 100 -18.54 8.80 -4.90
N ALA A 101 -17.54 8.46 -4.09
CA ALA A 101 -17.06 9.29 -2.97
C ALA A 101 -16.43 10.64 -3.41
N ARG A 102 -16.21 10.83 -4.72
CA ARG A 102 -15.61 12.03 -5.32
C ARG A 102 -16.65 12.94 -5.99
N PHE A 103 -17.91 12.51 -6.10
CA PHE A 103 -18.97 13.35 -6.66
C PHE A 103 -19.20 14.63 -5.85
N GLY A 104 -19.34 15.76 -6.56
CA GLY A 104 -19.67 17.05 -5.96
C GLY A 104 -18.55 17.67 -5.11
N VAL A 105 -17.36 17.07 -5.08
CA VAL A 105 -16.23 17.57 -4.31
C VAL A 105 -15.34 18.42 -5.21
N VAL A 106 -15.19 19.69 -4.85
CA VAL A 106 -14.20 20.57 -5.48
C VAL A 106 -12.84 20.24 -4.91
N ASP A 107 -11.89 19.88 -5.77
CA ASP A 107 -10.50 19.68 -5.35
C ASP A 107 -9.93 21.00 -4.82
N PRO A 108 -9.23 20.99 -3.67
CA PRO A 108 -8.65 22.21 -3.13
C PRO A 108 -7.62 22.74 -4.14
N PRO A 109 -7.64 24.05 -4.45
CA PRO A 109 -6.66 24.62 -5.36
C PRO A 109 -5.25 24.37 -4.81
N LEU A 110 -4.29 24.02 -5.69
CA LEU A 110 -2.89 23.99 -5.27
C LEU A 110 -2.55 25.33 -4.62
N ARG A 111 -2.09 25.28 -3.37
CA ARG A 111 -1.26 26.35 -2.82
C ARG A 111 0.07 26.31 -3.55
N HIS A 112 0.10 26.78 -4.78
CA HIS A 112 1.33 27.25 -5.37
C HIS A 112 1.65 28.54 -4.62
N ILE A 113 2.57 28.47 -3.67
CA ILE A 113 3.20 29.67 -3.13
C ILE A 113 4.48 29.84 -3.95
N PRO A 114 4.44 30.55 -5.08
CA PRO A 114 5.67 30.96 -5.74
C PRO A 114 6.43 31.88 -4.77
N GLY A 115 7.71 31.59 -4.53
CA GLY A 115 8.61 32.61 -3.99
C GLY A 115 8.95 32.59 -2.50
N ILE A 116 8.83 31.48 -1.76
CA ILE A 116 9.59 31.34 -0.50
C ILE A 116 10.95 30.69 -0.80
N ALA A 117 11.70 31.35 -1.68
CA ALA A 117 13.16 31.28 -1.67
C ALA A 117 13.62 32.43 -0.76
N GLY A 118 13.68 32.16 0.54
CA GLY A 118 14.03 33.20 1.52
C GLY A 118 14.12 32.61 2.91
N THR A 119 15.33 32.23 3.30
CA THR A 119 16.00 32.40 4.62
C THR A 119 15.25 32.12 5.94
N ALA A 120 13.99 31.69 5.93
CA ALA A 120 13.28 31.26 7.12
C ALA A 120 13.58 29.77 7.36
N PRO A 121 14.10 29.36 8.53
CA PRO A 121 14.24 27.95 8.86
C PRO A 121 12.86 27.31 8.75
N ALA A 122 12.72 26.35 7.82
CA ALA A 122 11.47 25.67 7.57
C ALA A 122 10.91 25.13 8.91
N PRO A 123 9.69 25.51 9.33
CA PRO A 123 9.15 25.08 10.62
C PRO A 123 9.07 23.56 10.70
N GLY A 124 9.56 22.97 11.80
CA GLY A 124 9.66 21.52 11.97
C GLY A 124 10.95 20.90 11.44
N VAL A 125 12.08 21.61 11.57
CA VAL A 125 13.41 20.99 11.40
C VAL A 125 13.54 19.92 12.46
N ALA A 126 13.46 18.66 12.05
CA ALA A 126 13.80 17.53 12.89
C ALA A 126 15.17 17.77 13.51
N HIS A 127 15.32 17.60 14.82
CA HIS A 127 16.66 17.59 15.41
C HIS A 127 17.36 16.37 14.81
N PRO A 128 18.32 16.54 13.87
CA PRO A 128 18.82 15.42 13.08
C PRO A 128 19.44 14.35 13.98
N LEU A 129 20.03 14.80 15.09
CA LEU A 129 20.58 13.98 16.16
C LEU A 129 19.53 13.11 16.89
N LEU A 130 18.30 13.60 17.11
CA LEU A 130 17.23 12.80 17.71
C LEU A 130 16.75 11.70 16.75
N LEU A 131 16.67 12.00 15.45
CA LEU A 131 16.37 11.00 14.43
C LEU A 131 17.48 9.96 14.33
N LEU A 132 18.74 10.36 14.44
CA LEU A 132 19.88 9.43 14.50
C LEU A 132 19.85 8.58 15.78
N GLY A 133 19.49 9.16 16.93
CA GLY A 133 19.31 8.42 18.18
C GLY A 133 18.19 7.38 18.07
N LEU A 134 17.03 7.75 17.50
CA LEU A 134 15.94 6.81 17.24
C LEU A 134 16.35 5.74 16.22
N LEU A 135 17.07 6.12 15.17
CA LEU A 135 17.61 5.18 14.18
C LEU A 135 18.58 4.20 14.83
N GLY A 136 19.51 4.68 15.66
CA GLY A 136 20.50 3.86 16.36
C GLY A 136 19.85 2.90 17.36
N THR A 137 18.86 3.37 18.13
CA THR A 137 18.10 2.52 19.06
C THR A 137 17.28 1.46 18.32
N ALA A 138 16.56 1.82 17.26
CA ALA A 138 15.85 0.86 16.43
C ALA A 138 16.79 -0.18 15.80
N PHE A 139 17.96 0.25 15.33
CA PHE A 139 18.97 -0.65 14.80
C PHE A 139 19.56 -1.58 15.87
N ALA A 140 19.79 -1.09 17.08
CA ALA A 140 20.23 -1.90 18.21
C ALA A 140 19.20 -2.96 18.60
N VAL A 141 17.90 -2.64 18.56
CA VAL A 141 16.82 -3.62 18.79
C VAL A 141 16.87 -4.75 17.75
N LEU A 142 17.13 -4.43 16.47
CA LEU A 142 17.30 -5.44 15.42
C LEU A 142 18.48 -6.38 15.66
N LEU A 143 19.57 -5.87 16.26
CA LEU A 143 20.74 -6.66 16.61
C LEU A 143 20.50 -7.52 17.86
N ALA A 144 19.77 -6.99 18.85
CA ALA A 144 19.51 -7.68 20.11
C ALA A 144 18.64 -8.95 19.93
N ARG A 145 17.73 -8.94 18.96
CA ARG A 145 16.91 -10.11 18.57
C ARG A 145 17.18 -10.50 17.11
N ALA A 146 18.45 -10.68 16.77
CA ALA A 146 18.87 -11.12 15.44
C ALA A 146 18.24 -12.48 15.07
N ASP A 147 17.98 -13.35 16.05
CA ASP A 147 17.25 -14.62 15.91
C ASP A 147 15.92 -14.46 15.17
N LEU A 148 15.09 -13.50 15.57
CA LEU A 148 13.77 -13.26 14.96
C LEU A 148 13.87 -12.75 13.51
N ASN A 149 14.99 -12.12 13.15
CA ASN A 149 15.27 -11.71 11.77
C ASN A 149 15.62 -12.90 10.88
N PHE A 150 16.10 -14.02 11.45
CA PHE A 150 16.40 -15.26 10.73
C PHE A 150 15.22 -16.25 10.72
N VAL A 151 14.39 -16.31 11.77
CA VAL A 151 13.18 -17.16 11.84
C VAL A 151 12.14 -16.80 10.77
N ALA A 152 12.12 -15.53 10.31
CA ALA A 152 11.33 -15.07 9.16
C ALA A 152 11.58 -15.86 7.84
N ARG A 153 12.66 -16.66 7.76
CA ARG A 153 13.01 -17.52 6.61
C ARG A 153 12.33 -18.88 6.56
N GLY A 154 11.51 -19.24 7.56
CA GLY A 154 10.98 -20.61 7.63
C GLY A 154 12.09 -21.65 7.88
N LEU A 155 13.21 -21.24 8.48
CA LEU A 155 14.08 -22.18 9.17
C LEU A 155 13.27 -22.70 10.37
N PRO A 156 12.97 -24.00 10.46
CA PRO A 156 12.15 -24.54 11.53
C PRO A 156 12.89 -24.35 12.85
N GLY A 157 12.54 -23.29 13.57
CA GLY A 157 12.80 -23.19 14.99
C GLY A 157 11.71 -23.95 15.73
N GLU A 158 12.08 -24.76 16.71
CA GLU A 158 11.18 -25.56 17.56
C GLU A 158 10.20 -24.70 18.40
N ILE A 159 10.26 -23.38 18.28
CA ILE A 159 9.51 -22.41 19.08
C ILE A 159 8.64 -21.58 18.14
N GLU A 160 7.32 -21.78 18.16
CA GLU A 160 6.35 -20.86 17.59
C GLU A 160 6.48 -19.50 18.29
N ASN A 161 7.28 -18.60 17.73
CA ASN A 161 7.37 -17.24 18.26
C ASN A 161 6.01 -16.54 18.11
N PRO A 162 5.49 -15.86 19.15
CA PRO A 162 4.21 -15.19 19.06
C PRO A 162 4.26 -14.06 18.02
N PRO A 163 3.19 -13.84 17.22
CA PRO A 163 3.15 -12.84 16.14
C PRO A 163 3.55 -11.43 16.57
N LEU A 164 3.28 -11.09 17.82
CA LEU A 164 3.62 -9.80 18.42
C LEU A 164 5.14 -9.58 18.54
N ASP A 165 5.91 -10.61 18.89
CA ASP A 165 7.37 -10.51 19.02
C ASP A 165 8.03 -10.20 17.67
N PHE A 166 7.52 -10.82 16.60
CA PHE A 166 7.97 -10.51 15.25
C PHE A 166 7.66 -9.06 14.85
N ILE A 167 6.48 -8.56 15.22
CA ILE A 167 6.10 -7.17 14.96
C ILE A 167 7.01 -6.20 15.74
N VAL A 168 7.17 -6.41 17.05
CA VAL A 168 7.86 -5.48 17.96
C VAL A 168 9.37 -5.48 17.75
N TYR A 169 9.98 -6.65 17.58
CA TYR A 169 11.43 -6.78 17.53
C TYR A 169 12.02 -6.85 16.11
N SER A 170 11.20 -7.13 15.09
CA SER A 170 11.67 -7.22 13.70
C SER A 170 11.03 -6.18 12.78
N THR A 171 9.71 -6.17 12.65
CA THR A 171 9.02 -5.36 11.64
C THR A 171 9.02 -3.87 11.99
N LEU A 172 8.65 -3.53 13.23
CA LEU A 172 8.58 -2.15 13.70
C LEU A 172 9.95 -1.44 13.66
N PRO A 173 11.05 -2.00 14.17
CA PRO A 173 12.33 -1.30 14.16
C PRO A 173 12.85 -1.08 12.74
N LYS A 174 12.62 -2.01 11.80
CA LYS A 174 12.95 -1.82 10.36
C LYS A 174 12.22 -0.61 9.78
N LEU A 175 10.91 -0.51 10.03
CA LEU A 175 10.11 0.61 9.52
C LEU A 175 10.42 1.93 10.22
N VAL A 176 10.85 1.91 11.49
CA VAL A 176 11.39 3.10 12.17
C VAL A 176 12.66 3.57 11.49
N VAL A 177 13.62 2.69 11.21
CA VAL A 177 14.86 3.05 10.49
C VAL A 177 14.54 3.65 9.12
N LEU A 178 13.62 3.03 8.38
CA LEU A 178 13.19 3.52 7.07
C LEU A 178 12.47 4.88 7.15
N MET A 179 11.61 5.09 8.15
CA MET A 179 10.95 6.39 8.31
C MET A 179 11.92 7.49 8.77
N CYS A 180 12.92 7.17 9.57
CA CYS A 180 14.03 8.08 9.87
C CYS A 180 14.77 8.47 8.58
N PHE A 181 15.06 7.50 7.70
CA PHE A 181 15.63 7.78 6.39
C PHE A 181 14.72 8.68 5.55
N VAL A 182 13.42 8.39 5.44
CA VAL A 182 12.46 9.22 4.69
C VAL A 182 12.47 10.66 5.23
N ALA A 183 12.38 10.85 6.54
CA ALA A 183 12.39 12.17 7.16
C ALA A 183 13.71 12.93 6.89
N LEU A 184 14.86 12.25 7.03
CA LEU A 184 16.19 12.83 6.78
C LEU A 184 16.42 13.14 5.30
N ALA A 185 15.92 12.30 4.38
CA ALA A 185 15.99 12.54 2.95
C ALA A 185 15.16 13.77 2.54
N ILE A 186 13.92 13.90 3.06
CA ILE A 186 13.10 15.11 2.85
C ILE A 186 13.80 16.33 3.43
N HIS A 187 14.42 16.20 4.61
CA HIS A 187 15.19 17.28 5.21
C HIS A 187 16.40 17.69 4.36
N ALA A 188 17.17 16.73 3.83
CA ALA A 188 18.30 16.98 2.95
C ALA A 188 17.89 17.66 1.64
N LEU A 189 16.76 17.24 1.05
CA LEU A 189 16.18 17.88 -0.13
C LEU A 189 15.78 19.35 0.11
N ARG A 190 15.31 19.66 1.32
CA ARG A 190 14.92 21.02 1.72
C ARG A 190 16.11 21.91 2.07
N GLN A 191 17.06 21.42 2.86
CA GLN A 191 18.20 22.21 3.36
C GLN A 191 19.35 22.32 2.36
N ARG A 192 19.55 21.29 1.52
CA ARG A 192 20.62 21.22 0.50
C ARG A 192 22.05 21.40 1.04
N THR A 193 22.26 21.13 2.32
CA THR A 193 23.58 21.17 2.96
C THR A 193 24.29 19.81 2.87
N ALA A 194 25.62 19.80 2.77
CA ALA A 194 26.41 18.56 2.74
C ALA A 194 26.20 17.67 3.98
N THR A 195 26.04 18.27 5.16
CA THR A 195 25.77 17.57 6.42
C THR A 195 24.44 16.82 6.37
N ALA A 196 23.36 17.46 5.94
CA ALA A 196 22.06 16.81 5.79
C ALA A 196 22.09 15.63 4.79
N TRP A 197 22.83 15.77 3.69
CA TRP A 197 23.04 14.67 2.73
C TRP A 197 23.87 13.52 3.32
N CYS A 198 24.90 13.83 4.11
CA CYS A 198 25.68 12.82 4.82
C CYS A 198 24.80 12.03 5.81
N LEU A 199 23.95 12.71 6.57
CA LEU A 199 23.00 12.07 7.48
C LEU A 199 21.96 11.22 6.75
N ALA A 200 21.43 11.71 5.63
CA ALA A 200 20.52 10.93 4.79
C ALA A 200 21.20 9.69 4.18
N ALA A 201 22.48 9.81 3.77
CA ALA A 201 23.25 8.69 3.25
C ALA A 201 23.55 7.64 4.33
N LEU A 202 23.89 8.06 5.55
CA LEU A 202 24.05 7.16 6.69
C LEU A 202 22.73 6.43 7.00
N ALA A 203 21.62 7.16 7.00
CA ALA A 203 20.31 6.56 7.22
C ALA A 203 19.90 5.61 6.09
N LEU A 204 20.26 5.91 4.85
CA LEU A 204 20.07 5.01 3.71
C LEU A 204 20.89 3.72 3.87
N ALA A 205 22.15 3.81 4.29
CA ALA A 205 22.98 2.64 4.55
C ALA A 205 22.37 1.78 5.66
N ALA A 206 21.97 2.38 6.79
CA ALA A 206 21.30 1.68 7.88
C ALA A 206 19.96 1.06 7.42
N ALA A 207 19.19 1.78 6.61
CA ALA A 207 17.94 1.29 6.04
C ALA A 207 18.16 0.13 5.06
N ALA A 208 19.19 0.17 4.23
CA ALA A 208 19.55 -0.92 3.32
C ALA A 208 19.98 -2.18 4.09
N ILE A 209 20.73 -2.01 5.18
CA ILE A 209 21.11 -3.12 6.06
C ILE A 209 19.89 -3.66 6.84
N ALA A 210 19.01 -2.79 7.32
CA ALA A 210 17.79 -3.20 8.02
C ALA A 210 16.78 -3.87 7.05
N ALA A 211 16.74 -3.42 5.79
CA ALA A 211 15.92 -3.96 4.72
C ALA A 211 16.54 -5.17 4.01
N ASN A 212 17.62 -5.75 4.57
CA ASN A 212 18.37 -6.88 4.02
C ASN A 212 17.44 -7.94 3.39
N PRO A 213 17.78 -8.43 2.17
CA PRO A 213 16.97 -9.33 1.31
C PRO A 213 16.49 -10.65 1.92
N VAL A 214 16.83 -10.92 3.17
CA VAL A 214 16.32 -12.04 3.99
C VAL A 214 14.83 -11.88 4.33
N ASN A 215 14.26 -10.67 4.25
CA ASN A 215 12.84 -10.40 4.51
C ASN A 215 12.04 -10.19 3.21
N THR A 216 10.71 -10.11 3.29
CA THR A 216 9.81 -9.70 2.19
C THR A 216 10.17 -8.30 1.68
N ALA A 217 11.23 -8.22 0.86
CA ALA A 217 11.82 -6.98 0.33
C ALA A 217 10.77 -6.08 -0.32
N ARG A 218 9.76 -6.69 -0.93
CA ARG A 218 8.62 -6.00 -1.52
C ARG A 218 7.85 -5.11 -0.54
N GLN A 219 7.48 -5.61 0.64
CA GLN A 219 6.66 -4.85 1.59
C GLN A 219 7.48 -3.75 2.26
N ILE A 220 8.76 -4.02 2.51
CA ILE A 220 9.70 -3.06 3.08
C ILE A 220 10.02 -1.93 2.09
N LEU A 221 10.19 -2.24 0.80
CA LEU A 221 10.41 -1.23 -0.25
C LEU A 221 9.14 -0.43 -0.55
N LEU A 222 7.98 -1.11 -0.65
CA LEU A 222 6.70 -0.44 -0.91
C LEU A 222 6.26 0.44 0.26
N ILE A 223 6.49 0.06 1.52
CA ILE A 223 6.06 0.88 2.67
C ILE A 223 7.18 1.84 3.12
N GLY A 224 8.44 1.50 2.89
CA GLY A 224 9.60 2.30 3.29
C GLY A 224 10.03 3.37 2.29
N LEU A 225 10.11 3.04 0.99
CA LEU A 225 10.66 3.95 -0.04
C LEU A 225 9.58 4.71 -0.81
N LEU A 226 8.41 4.09 -1.03
CA LEU A 226 7.29 4.73 -1.73
C LEU A 226 6.82 6.03 -1.07
N PRO A 227 6.80 6.20 0.27
CA PRO A 227 6.52 7.50 0.90
C PRO A 227 7.39 8.65 0.37
N LEU A 228 8.68 8.41 0.14
CA LEU A 228 9.61 9.41 -0.39
C LEU A 228 9.30 9.73 -1.86
N LEU A 229 8.98 8.71 -2.66
CA LEU A 229 8.59 8.88 -4.06
C LEU A 229 7.26 9.64 -4.18
N ILE A 230 6.29 9.33 -3.31
CA ILE A 230 5.02 10.05 -3.21
C ILE A 230 5.28 11.52 -2.86
N HIS A 231 6.15 11.81 -1.89
CA HIS A 231 6.53 13.18 -1.54
C HIS A 231 7.12 13.95 -2.74
N GLY A 232 8.06 13.35 -3.46
CA GLY A 232 8.77 14.03 -4.55
C GLY A 232 7.97 14.15 -5.85
N LEU A 233 7.16 13.16 -6.18
CA LEU A 233 6.55 13.00 -7.51
C LEU A 233 5.03 13.09 -7.51
N GLY A 234 4.36 12.87 -6.37
CA GLY A 234 2.91 12.64 -6.29
C GLY A 234 2.03 13.78 -6.83
N ARG A 235 2.51 15.03 -6.76
CA ARG A 235 1.77 16.21 -7.27
C ARG A 235 2.41 16.88 -8.49
N SER A 236 3.67 16.57 -8.80
CA SER A 236 4.46 17.28 -9.83
C SER A 236 4.74 16.43 -11.06
N ARG A 237 4.91 15.11 -10.88
CA ARG A 237 5.39 14.17 -11.91
C ARG A 237 4.58 12.88 -11.87
N ARG A 238 3.26 13.01 -12.03
CA ARG A 238 2.30 11.90 -11.93
C ARG A 238 2.65 10.69 -12.79
N TRP A 239 3.03 10.90 -14.06
CA TRP A 239 3.40 9.83 -14.97
C TRP A 239 4.69 9.13 -14.54
N THR A 240 5.65 9.87 -14.00
CA THR A 240 6.86 9.29 -13.42
C THR A 240 6.51 8.45 -12.20
N LEU A 241 5.65 8.93 -11.28
CA LEU A 241 5.25 8.14 -10.12
C LEU A 241 4.48 6.88 -10.54
N ALA A 242 3.53 6.99 -11.46
CA ALA A 242 2.77 5.85 -11.98
C ALA A 242 3.70 4.82 -12.63
N PHE A 243 4.64 5.26 -13.47
CA PHE A 243 5.63 4.40 -14.10
C PHE A 243 6.55 3.74 -13.07
N VAL A 244 7.03 4.47 -12.07
CA VAL A 244 7.90 3.91 -11.02
C VAL A 244 7.15 2.87 -10.19
N VAL A 245 5.90 3.13 -9.80
CA VAL A 245 5.07 2.15 -9.08
C VAL A 245 4.84 0.91 -9.96
N PHE A 246 4.48 1.08 -11.22
CA PHE A 246 4.30 -0.01 -12.17
C PHE A 246 5.59 -0.83 -12.34
N ALA A 247 6.72 -0.19 -12.64
CA ALA A 247 8.01 -0.85 -12.85
C ALA A 247 8.54 -1.53 -11.58
N ALA A 248 8.32 -0.94 -10.41
CA ALA A 248 8.68 -1.54 -9.13
C ALA A 248 7.89 -2.83 -8.87
N ILE A 249 6.60 -2.85 -9.23
CA ILE A 249 5.74 -4.01 -9.02
C ILE A 249 5.96 -5.07 -10.10
N ALA A 250 5.85 -4.68 -11.38
CA ALA A 250 5.88 -5.59 -12.53
C ALA A 250 7.29 -6.09 -12.87
N GLY A 251 8.33 -5.26 -12.64
CA GLY A 251 9.71 -5.58 -12.98
C GLY A 251 10.56 -5.96 -11.77
N LEU A 252 10.73 -5.03 -10.82
CA LEU A 252 11.64 -5.24 -9.69
C LEU A 252 11.11 -6.26 -8.67
N GLY A 253 9.79 -6.34 -8.48
CA GLY A 253 9.14 -7.26 -7.56
C GLY A 253 9.51 -8.73 -7.79
N PRO A 254 9.34 -9.26 -9.02
CA PRO A 254 9.78 -10.62 -9.37
C PRO A 254 11.30 -10.82 -9.22
N VAL A 255 12.13 -9.84 -9.61
CA VAL A 255 13.59 -9.92 -9.50
C VAL A 255 14.02 -10.02 -8.03
N PHE A 256 13.42 -9.23 -7.13
CA PHE A 256 13.69 -9.33 -5.69
C PHE A 256 13.19 -10.64 -5.08
N ASN A 257 12.11 -11.23 -5.61
CA ASN A 257 11.68 -12.56 -5.19
C ASN A 257 12.72 -13.62 -5.54
N LEU A 258 13.34 -13.56 -6.72
CA LEU A 258 14.43 -14.47 -7.10
C LEU A 258 15.63 -14.35 -6.16
N LEU A 259 16.01 -13.13 -5.79
CA LEU A 259 17.14 -12.90 -4.86
C LEU A 259 16.83 -13.34 -3.42
N SER A 260 15.56 -13.26 -3.00
CA SER A 260 15.15 -13.60 -1.62
C SER A 260 14.73 -15.06 -1.44
N ARG A 261 14.20 -15.72 -2.49
CA ARG A 261 13.66 -17.09 -2.46
C ARG A 261 14.44 -18.11 -3.29
N GLY A 262 15.25 -17.65 -4.24
CA GLY A 262 15.86 -18.48 -5.30
C GLY A 262 16.93 -19.48 -4.85
N SER A 263 17.41 -19.48 -3.61
CA SER A 263 18.38 -20.49 -3.14
C SER A 263 17.77 -21.63 -2.31
N MET A 264 16.49 -21.55 -1.90
CA MET A 264 15.90 -22.57 -1.01
C MET A 264 14.66 -23.28 -1.57
N TRP A 265 13.94 -22.70 -2.53
CA TRP A 265 12.63 -23.24 -2.96
C TRP A 265 12.47 -23.48 -4.47
N GLY A 266 13.53 -23.34 -5.27
CA GLY A 266 13.51 -23.71 -6.69
C GLY A 266 12.50 -22.91 -7.56
N GLU A 267 12.12 -21.69 -7.14
CA GLU A 267 11.18 -20.86 -7.91
C GLU A 267 11.72 -20.57 -9.33
N SER A 268 10.90 -20.82 -10.35
CA SER A 268 11.19 -20.52 -11.75
C SER A 268 10.98 -19.03 -12.06
N LEU A 269 11.68 -18.53 -13.09
CA LEU A 269 11.69 -17.14 -13.57
C LEU A 269 10.38 -16.74 -14.29
N ALA A 270 9.22 -16.93 -13.65
CA ALA A 270 7.95 -16.41 -14.17
C ALA A 270 7.90 -14.89 -13.95
N THR A 271 7.91 -14.12 -15.03
CA THR A 271 7.85 -12.65 -15.01
C THR A 271 6.41 -12.16 -15.21
N PHE A 272 6.16 -10.85 -15.08
CA PHE A 272 4.84 -10.30 -15.36
C PHE A 272 4.34 -10.71 -16.78
N PRO A 273 3.08 -11.14 -16.94
CA PRO A 273 2.04 -11.36 -15.93
C PRO A 273 1.92 -12.82 -15.43
N TYR A 274 2.86 -13.69 -15.79
CA TYR A 274 2.87 -15.14 -15.52
C TYR A 274 3.27 -15.52 -14.09
N SER A 275 3.70 -14.55 -13.28
CA SER A 275 4.04 -14.80 -11.88
C SER A 275 2.78 -14.95 -11.02
N PRO A 276 2.77 -15.86 -10.03
CA PRO A 276 1.73 -15.89 -8.98
C PRO A 276 1.63 -14.58 -8.19
N ASP A 277 2.52 -13.63 -8.41
CA ASP A 277 2.39 -12.30 -7.84
C ASP A 277 1.23 -11.46 -8.39
N PHE A 278 0.69 -11.86 -9.54
CA PHE A 278 -0.41 -11.21 -10.24
C PHE A 278 -1.67 -12.08 -10.27
N ASP A 279 -1.79 -13.05 -9.37
CA ASP A 279 -2.88 -14.03 -9.30
C ASP A 279 -4.15 -13.50 -8.61
N ALA A 280 -4.16 -12.26 -8.13
CA ALA A 280 -5.24 -11.78 -7.25
C ALA A 280 -6.64 -11.95 -7.85
N MET A 281 -6.84 -11.62 -9.13
CA MET A 281 -8.14 -11.85 -9.79
C MET A 281 -8.39 -13.30 -10.15
N TYR A 282 -7.33 -14.08 -10.41
CA TYR A 282 -7.45 -15.51 -10.61
C TYR A 282 -7.95 -16.20 -9.33
N VAL A 283 -7.43 -15.81 -8.16
CA VAL A 283 -7.91 -16.30 -6.86
C VAL A 283 -9.36 -15.89 -6.62
N VAL A 284 -9.72 -14.62 -6.85
CA VAL A 284 -11.12 -14.17 -6.69
C VAL A 284 -12.07 -14.96 -7.59
N ALA A 285 -11.74 -15.11 -8.88
CA ALA A 285 -12.54 -15.88 -9.82
C ALA A 285 -12.61 -17.36 -9.41
N GLY A 286 -11.47 -17.97 -9.06
CA GLY A 286 -11.42 -19.35 -8.64
C GLY A 286 -12.25 -19.64 -7.39
N LEU A 287 -12.35 -18.69 -6.46
CA LEU A 287 -13.26 -18.78 -5.32
C LEU A 287 -14.73 -18.69 -5.74
N LEU A 288 -15.08 -17.78 -6.64
CA LEU A 288 -16.47 -17.60 -7.09
C LEU A 288 -16.97 -18.78 -7.92
N GLU A 289 -16.11 -19.39 -8.73
CA GLU A 289 -16.40 -20.61 -9.48
C GLU A 289 -16.75 -21.78 -8.55
N ARG A 290 -16.04 -21.84 -7.44
CA ARG A 290 -16.09 -22.93 -6.47
C ARG A 290 -17.22 -22.73 -5.47
N ALA A 291 -17.36 -21.53 -4.94
CA ALA A 291 -18.40 -21.12 -4.01
C ALA A 291 -19.26 -20.02 -4.64
N PRO A 292 -20.21 -20.36 -5.55
CA PRO A 292 -21.03 -19.38 -6.25
C PRO A 292 -22.07 -18.69 -5.35
N SER A 293 -22.41 -19.31 -4.20
CA SER A 293 -23.35 -18.80 -3.20
C SER A 293 -22.77 -18.95 -1.79
N PRO A 294 -21.75 -18.16 -1.41
CA PRO A 294 -21.12 -18.24 -0.11
C PRO A 294 -22.07 -17.73 0.98
N ASP A 295 -22.05 -18.37 2.16
CA ASP A 295 -22.72 -17.84 3.34
C ASP A 295 -22.06 -16.51 3.76
N LEU A 296 -22.88 -15.50 4.05
CA LEU A 296 -22.38 -14.17 4.41
C LEU A 296 -21.65 -14.22 5.75
N GLY A 297 -20.43 -13.69 5.77
CA GLY A 297 -19.60 -13.61 6.98
C GLY A 297 -20.06 -12.56 8.00
N PHE A 298 -20.86 -11.57 7.58
CA PHE A 298 -21.34 -10.47 8.43
C PHE A 298 -20.22 -9.74 9.21
N GLY A 299 -19.03 -9.64 8.63
CA GLY A 299 -17.86 -8.95 9.18
C GLY A 299 -16.82 -9.88 9.83
N ARG A 300 -17.10 -11.19 9.93
CA ARG A 300 -16.17 -12.16 10.49
C ARG A 300 -14.88 -12.27 9.69
N TYR A 301 -14.92 -12.17 8.36
CA TYR A 301 -13.70 -12.24 7.55
C TYR A 301 -12.79 -11.03 7.77
N LEU A 302 -13.36 -9.83 7.76
CA LEU A 302 -12.62 -8.61 8.07
C LEU A 302 -12.04 -8.64 9.49
N LEU A 303 -12.83 -9.03 10.50
CA LEU A 303 -12.37 -9.10 11.89
C LEU A 303 -11.27 -10.13 12.08
N SER A 304 -11.37 -11.30 11.45
CA SER A 304 -10.27 -12.28 11.39
C SER A 304 -9.03 -11.66 10.76
N GLY A 305 -9.17 -10.94 9.65
CA GLY A 305 -8.06 -10.27 8.97
C GLY A 305 -7.36 -9.21 9.83
N PHE A 306 -8.11 -8.45 10.63
CA PHE A 306 -7.55 -7.46 11.56
C PHE A 306 -6.94 -8.07 12.83
N SER A 307 -7.19 -9.36 13.09
CA SER A 307 -6.61 -10.07 14.24
C SER A 307 -5.15 -10.50 14.04
N PHE A 308 -4.42 -9.92 13.07
CA PHE A 308 -3.02 -10.25 12.76
C PHE A 308 -2.03 -10.05 13.91
N VAL A 309 -2.39 -9.27 14.92
CA VAL A 309 -1.58 -9.03 16.13
C VAL A 309 -1.73 -10.19 17.13
N LEU A 310 -2.83 -10.95 17.02
CA LEU A 310 -3.15 -12.02 17.96
C LEU A 310 -2.43 -13.32 17.56
N PRO A 311 -1.94 -14.09 18.55
CA PRO A 311 -1.54 -15.48 18.38
C PRO A 311 -2.63 -16.32 17.68
N ARG A 312 -2.24 -17.40 17.01
CA ARG A 312 -3.15 -18.22 16.18
C ARG A 312 -4.35 -18.74 16.97
N ASP A 313 -4.11 -19.16 18.21
CA ASP A 313 -5.08 -19.64 19.19
C ASP A 313 -6.03 -18.54 19.71
N MET A 314 -5.65 -17.26 19.57
CA MET A 314 -6.46 -16.10 19.98
C MET A 314 -7.06 -15.34 18.80
N LYS A 315 -6.86 -15.81 17.56
CA LYS A 315 -7.47 -15.16 16.39
C LYS A 315 -8.98 -15.14 16.52
N LEU A 316 -9.57 -14.05 16.04
CA LEU A 316 -11.03 -13.93 16.03
C LEU A 316 -11.58 -14.82 14.93
N PHE A 317 -12.47 -15.74 15.28
CA PHE A 317 -13.13 -16.68 14.36
C PHE A 317 -12.15 -17.56 13.55
N PRO A 318 -11.20 -18.26 14.21
CA PRO A 318 -10.16 -19.02 13.52
C PRO A 318 -10.73 -20.23 12.75
N ASP A 319 -11.86 -20.75 13.21
CA ASP A 319 -12.58 -21.89 12.62
C ASP A 319 -13.60 -21.46 11.54
N PHE A 320 -13.84 -20.15 11.39
CA PHE A 320 -14.78 -19.64 10.41
C PHE A 320 -14.08 -19.56 9.05
N ASP A 321 -14.13 -20.66 8.32
CA ASP A 321 -13.84 -20.75 6.89
C ASP A 321 -15.15 -21.05 6.13
N PRO A 322 -15.90 -20.03 5.69
CA PRO A 322 -17.16 -20.20 4.96
C PRO A 322 -17.00 -20.82 3.58
N LEU A 323 -15.75 -20.97 3.12
CA LEU A 323 -15.49 -21.75 1.92
C LEU A 323 -15.47 -23.24 2.24
N GLY A 324 -15.30 -23.68 3.49
CA GLY A 324 -15.60 -25.03 4.00
C GLY A 324 -15.00 -26.21 3.21
N TRP A 325 -13.96 -26.00 2.39
CA TRP A 325 -13.62 -26.93 1.32
C TRP A 325 -12.32 -27.71 1.58
N PRO A 326 -12.38 -29.05 1.51
CA PRO A 326 -11.19 -29.89 1.39
C PRO A 326 -10.51 -29.78 0.01
N ALA A 327 -11.20 -29.27 -1.02
CA ALA A 327 -10.77 -29.32 -2.42
C ALA A 327 -9.95 -28.13 -2.92
N VAL A 328 -9.86 -27.02 -2.16
CA VAL A 328 -8.73 -26.06 -2.27
C VAL A 328 -7.68 -26.54 -1.27
N LEU A 329 -7.16 -27.75 -1.52
CA LEU A 329 -6.25 -28.51 -0.66
C LEU A 329 -5.22 -27.59 0.05
N GLY A 330 -5.46 -27.32 1.34
CA GLY A 330 -4.48 -26.80 2.30
C GLY A 330 -4.10 -25.32 2.26
N ASN A 331 -4.64 -24.48 1.35
CA ASN A 331 -4.02 -23.15 1.11
C ASN A 331 -4.91 -21.91 1.18
N PHE A 332 -6.24 -22.00 1.41
CA PHE A 332 -7.02 -20.80 1.75
C PHE A 332 -6.87 -20.44 3.22
N SER A 333 -5.64 -20.07 3.60
CA SER A 333 -5.42 -19.27 4.79
C SER A 333 -5.34 -17.81 4.33
N GLN A 334 -5.88 -16.88 5.11
CA GLN A 334 -5.53 -15.46 5.01
C GLN A 334 -4.01 -15.22 5.10
N SER A 335 -3.19 -16.23 5.41
CA SER A 335 -1.72 -16.21 5.30
C SER A 335 -1.15 -16.67 3.95
N ASN A 336 -1.86 -17.48 3.16
CA ASN A 336 -1.29 -18.23 2.02
C ASN A 336 -1.82 -17.78 0.66
N LEU A 337 -3.08 -17.35 0.54
CA LEU A 337 -3.65 -16.90 -0.73
C LEU A 337 -3.99 -15.40 -0.70
N SER A 338 -3.64 -14.71 -1.80
CA SER A 338 -3.79 -13.26 -1.92
C SER A 338 -5.21 -12.88 -2.32
N LEU A 339 -6.09 -12.71 -1.34
CA LEU A 339 -7.43 -12.18 -1.58
C LEU A 339 -7.43 -10.65 -1.54
N ALA A 340 -7.93 -10.03 -2.61
CA ALA A 340 -8.14 -8.59 -2.67
C ALA A 340 -9.26 -8.15 -1.71
N GLN A 341 -9.10 -6.99 -1.07
CA GLN A 341 -9.98 -6.58 0.02
C GLN A 341 -11.44 -6.35 -0.40
N PHE A 342 -11.68 -5.88 -1.63
CA PHE A 342 -13.04 -5.74 -2.12
C PHE A 342 -13.76 -7.10 -2.21
N ALA A 343 -13.04 -8.19 -2.51
CA ALA A 343 -13.60 -9.54 -2.50
C ALA A 343 -13.82 -10.04 -1.07
N THR A 344 -12.93 -9.73 -0.12
CA THR A 344 -13.15 -10.03 1.31
C THR A 344 -14.45 -9.40 1.82
N VAL A 345 -14.71 -8.14 1.47
CA VAL A 345 -15.94 -7.45 1.87
C VAL A 345 -17.17 -8.02 1.15
N PHE A 346 -17.03 -8.51 -0.08
CA PHE A 346 -18.10 -9.25 -0.76
C PHE A 346 -18.50 -10.52 0.01
N PHE A 347 -17.54 -11.30 0.51
CA PHE A 347 -17.87 -12.48 1.31
C PHE A 347 -18.51 -12.13 2.67
N ASP A 348 -18.25 -10.95 3.21
CA ASP A 348 -18.91 -10.49 4.45
C ASP A 348 -20.32 -9.90 4.22
N PHE A 349 -20.54 -9.15 3.14
CA PHE A 349 -21.75 -8.32 2.98
C PHE A 349 -22.44 -8.43 1.62
N GLY A 350 -21.99 -9.34 0.75
CA GLY A 350 -22.51 -9.53 -0.60
C GLY A 350 -22.19 -8.39 -1.56
N LEU A 351 -22.99 -8.27 -2.62
CA LEU A 351 -22.83 -7.27 -3.69
C LEU A 351 -22.72 -5.80 -3.23
N PRO A 352 -23.46 -5.29 -2.22
CA PRO A 352 -23.29 -3.91 -1.77
C PRO A 352 -21.93 -3.69 -1.07
N GLY A 353 -21.28 -4.74 -0.57
CA GLY A 353 -20.02 -4.70 0.16
C GLY A 353 -18.91 -3.95 -0.58
N PRO A 354 -18.46 -4.41 -1.76
CA PRO A 354 -17.42 -3.75 -2.55
C PRO A 354 -17.69 -2.27 -2.83
N LEU A 355 -18.95 -1.93 -3.15
CA LEU A 355 -19.38 -0.56 -3.46
C LEU A 355 -19.27 0.34 -2.24
N VAL A 356 -19.86 -0.06 -1.11
CA VAL A 356 -19.82 0.71 0.14
C VAL A 356 -18.39 0.85 0.65
N PHE A 357 -17.60 -0.23 0.56
CA PHE A 357 -16.21 -0.21 0.97
C PHE A 357 -15.36 0.74 0.12
N GLY A 358 -15.49 0.70 -1.21
CA GLY A 358 -14.83 1.65 -2.11
C GLY A 358 -15.19 3.10 -1.76
N PHE A 359 -16.46 3.37 -1.46
CA PHE A 359 -16.93 4.69 -1.06
C PHE A 359 -16.30 5.15 0.27
N LEU A 360 -16.33 4.30 1.30
CA LEU A 360 -15.77 4.62 2.62
C LEU A 360 -14.26 4.83 2.55
N LEU A 361 -13.56 3.95 1.84
CA LEU A 361 -12.11 4.01 1.69
C LEU A 361 -11.70 5.28 0.94
N SER A 362 -12.33 5.57 -0.19
CA SER A 362 -12.06 6.79 -0.95
C SER A 362 -12.39 8.05 -0.14
N SER A 363 -13.47 8.04 0.64
CA SER A 363 -13.83 9.13 1.56
C SER A 363 -12.76 9.39 2.62
N LEU A 364 -12.20 8.32 3.22
CA LEU A 364 -11.09 8.40 4.17
C LEU A 364 -9.84 8.96 3.47
N PHE A 365 -9.49 8.43 2.31
CA PHE A 365 -8.31 8.85 1.58
C PHE A 365 -8.40 10.27 1.03
N ARG A 366 -9.58 10.88 0.90
CA ARG A 366 -9.65 12.34 0.66
C ARG A 366 -9.09 13.15 1.82
N ARG A 367 -9.30 12.69 3.05
CA ARG A 367 -8.73 13.34 4.25
C ARG A 367 -7.21 13.15 4.28
N VAL A 368 -6.74 11.97 3.87
CA VAL A 368 -5.31 11.66 3.71
C VAL A 368 -4.68 12.56 2.63
N ASP A 369 -5.29 12.69 1.45
CA ASP A 369 -4.82 13.57 0.37
C ASP A 369 -4.67 15.02 0.82
N ARG A 370 -5.58 15.52 1.66
CA ARG A 370 -5.51 16.88 2.23
C ARG A 370 -4.34 17.06 3.19
N ALA A 371 -3.93 15.99 3.87
CA ALA A 371 -2.78 16.01 4.76
C ALA A 371 -1.44 16.04 3.99
N ILE A 372 -1.44 15.66 2.70
CA ILE A 372 -0.25 15.79 1.85
C ILE A 372 0.00 17.27 1.56
N ASP A 373 1.02 17.82 2.20
CA ASP A 373 1.57 19.14 1.90
C ASP A 373 3.10 19.03 1.84
N THR A 374 3.64 19.05 0.62
CA THR A 374 5.08 18.91 0.36
C THR A 374 5.90 20.06 0.93
N HIS A 375 5.28 21.21 1.20
CA HIS A 375 5.93 22.41 1.75
C HIS A 375 5.64 22.62 3.24
N GLY A 376 4.67 21.88 3.79
CA GLY A 376 4.30 21.92 5.20
C GLY A 376 5.35 21.30 6.14
N PRO A 377 5.17 21.45 7.47
CA PRO A 377 6.05 20.83 8.47
C PRO A 377 5.99 19.30 8.39
N LEU A 378 7.12 18.65 8.68
CA LEU A 378 7.20 17.19 8.80
C LEU A 378 6.48 16.72 10.07
N SER A 379 5.15 16.64 10.00
CA SER A 379 4.29 16.28 11.12
C SER A 379 3.95 14.79 11.17
N ARG A 380 3.46 14.34 12.33
CA ARG A 380 2.88 13.00 12.51
C ARG A 380 1.83 12.70 11.45
N GLY A 381 0.91 13.64 11.24
CA GLY A 381 -0.17 13.49 10.25
C GLY A 381 0.35 13.41 8.81
N TYR A 382 1.39 14.20 8.49
CA TYR A 382 1.99 14.19 7.15
C TYR A 382 2.69 12.85 6.84
N LEU A 383 3.56 12.37 7.74
CA LEU A 383 4.25 11.09 7.54
C LEU A 383 3.26 9.91 7.57
N ALA A 384 2.26 9.94 8.46
CA ALA A 384 1.20 8.94 8.49
C ALA A 384 0.43 8.89 7.17
N ALA A 385 0.13 10.05 6.57
CA ALA A 385 -0.55 10.12 5.28
C ALA A 385 0.27 9.49 4.15
N LEU A 386 1.59 9.72 4.11
CA LEU A 386 2.47 9.08 3.13
C LEU A 386 2.52 7.57 3.31
N VAL A 387 2.58 7.07 4.54
CA VAL A 387 2.54 5.63 4.83
C VAL A 387 1.22 5.00 4.43
N LEU A 388 0.08 5.64 4.72
CA LEU A 388 -1.24 5.13 4.34
C LEU A 388 -1.41 5.05 2.81
N LEU A 389 -0.93 6.06 2.08
CA LEU A 389 -0.92 6.04 0.61
C LEU A 389 -0.01 4.93 0.06
N ALA A 390 1.14 4.71 0.69
CA ALA A 390 2.05 3.64 0.29
C ALA A 390 1.48 2.25 0.58
N ALA A 391 0.88 2.06 1.76
CA ALA A 391 0.26 0.82 2.20
C ALA A 391 -0.98 0.44 1.36
N TYR A 392 -1.60 1.39 0.67
CA TYR A 392 -2.72 1.12 -0.22
C TYR A 392 -2.35 0.16 -1.38
N VAL A 393 -1.10 0.18 -1.85
CA VAL A 393 -0.65 -0.72 -2.94
C VAL A 393 -0.73 -2.20 -2.50
N PRO A 394 -0.05 -2.65 -1.42
CA PRO A 394 -0.19 -4.02 -0.95
C PRO A 394 -1.58 -4.32 -0.38
N PHE A 395 -2.27 -3.32 0.18
CA PHE A 395 -3.66 -3.44 0.64
C PHE A 395 -4.56 -4.02 -0.44
N MET A 396 -4.45 -3.51 -1.66
CA MET A 396 -5.32 -3.95 -2.75
C MET A 396 -5.06 -5.38 -3.21
N ARG A 397 -3.81 -5.87 -3.12
CA ARG A 397 -3.40 -7.16 -3.66
C ARG A 397 -3.50 -8.30 -2.66
N GLY A 398 -3.04 -8.09 -1.43
CA GLY A 398 -2.79 -9.17 -0.47
C GLY A 398 -3.78 -9.23 0.68
N PRO A 399 -3.77 -10.32 1.45
CA PRO A 399 -4.64 -10.49 2.61
C PRO A 399 -4.17 -9.60 3.77
N ILE A 400 -5.10 -9.14 4.61
CA ILE A 400 -4.80 -8.22 5.73
C ILE A 400 -3.74 -8.82 6.66
N LEU A 401 -3.79 -10.12 6.93
CA LEU A 401 -2.79 -10.79 7.77
C LEU A 401 -1.36 -10.64 7.22
N GLY A 402 -1.19 -10.60 5.90
CA GLY A 402 0.13 -10.55 5.27
C GLY A 402 0.76 -9.15 5.24
N TRP A 403 -0.02 -8.09 5.01
CA TRP A 403 0.50 -6.72 4.90
C TRP A 403 0.15 -5.82 6.11
N GLY A 404 -0.88 -6.19 6.88
CA GLY A 404 -1.37 -5.46 8.06
C GLY A 404 -0.29 -5.18 9.12
N PRO A 405 0.54 -6.17 9.51
CA PRO A 405 1.66 -5.94 10.41
C PRO A 405 2.61 -4.82 9.95
N PHE A 406 2.90 -4.75 8.65
CA PHE A 406 3.77 -3.73 8.07
C PHE A 406 3.08 -2.36 8.02
N ALA A 407 1.80 -2.30 7.66
CA ALA A 407 1.07 -1.03 7.64
C ALA A 407 0.91 -0.45 9.06
N ALA A 408 0.55 -1.28 10.05
CA ALA A 408 0.44 -0.86 11.44
C ALA A 408 1.78 -0.38 11.99
N SER A 409 2.84 -1.18 11.80
CA SER A 409 4.20 -0.83 12.22
C SER A 409 4.71 0.43 11.51
N GLY A 410 4.42 0.59 10.22
CA GLY A 410 4.76 1.79 9.44
C GLY A 410 4.04 3.03 9.96
N LEU A 411 2.77 2.89 10.33
CA LEU A 411 1.99 3.98 10.92
C LEU A 411 2.57 4.39 12.28
N ILE A 412 2.89 3.42 13.15
CA ILE A 412 3.55 3.67 14.43
C ILE A 412 4.89 4.38 14.21
N ALA A 413 5.71 3.88 13.28
CA ALA A 413 6.99 4.50 12.92
C ALA A 413 6.82 5.94 12.45
N ALA A 414 5.83 6.22 11.58
CA ALA A 414 5.52 7.57 11.12
C ALA A 414 5.08 8.50 12.25
N LEU A 415 4.30 8.01 13.21
CA LEU A 415 3.89 8.78 14.38
C LEU A 415 5.07 9.09 15.32
N LEU A 416 5.96 8.12 15.55
CA LEU A 416 7.17 8.29 16.37
C LEU A 416 8.15 9.28 15.74
N VAL A 417 8.51 9.05 14.47
CA VAL A 417 9.41 9.92 13.72
C VAL A 417 8.81 11.33 13.58
N GLY A 418 7.52 11.43 13.23
CA GLY A 418 6.82 12.70 13.14
C GLY A 418 6.72 13.46 14.46
N ALA A 419 6.66 12.75 15.60
CA ALA A 419 6.74 13.36 16.93
C ALA A 419 8.10 14.02 17.16
N LEU A 420 9.19 13.36 16.78
CA LEU A 420 10.54 13.91 16.91
C LEU A 420 10.80 15.06 15.94
N CYS A 421 10.16 15.05 14.77
CA CYS A 421 10.22 16.15 13.81
C CYS A 421 9.46 17.42 14.29
N THR A 422 8.41 17.26 15.11
CA THR A 422 7.54 18.38 15.55
C THR A 422 7.73 18.81 16.99
N GLY A 423 8.17 17.91 17.87
CA GLY A 423 8.25 18.11 19.31
C GLY A 423 9.34 19.07 19.77
N PHE A 424 10.29 19.43 18.89
CA PHE A 424 11.44 20.29 19.22
C PHE A 424 11.59 21.48 18.26
N GLY A 425 10.52 21.89 17.57
CA GLY A 425 10.50 23.22 16.96
C GLY A 425 10.51 24.28 18.05
N PRO A 426 11.09 25.49 17.83
CA PRO A 426 10.92 26.58 18.78
C PRO A 426 9.42 26.72 19.00
N ALA A 427 8.99 26.55 20.26
CA ALA A 427 7.64 26.84 20.69
C ALA A 427 7.24 28.11 19.96
N ARG A 428 6.07 28.12 19.30
CA ARG A 428 5.45 29.36 18.84
C ARG A 428 5.65 30.34 19.98
N ARG A 429 6.62 31.25 19.87
CA ARG A 429 6.56 32.50 20.60
C ARG A 429 5.23 33.00 20.10
N ALA A 430 4.25 32.94 21.00
CA ALA A 430 3.01 33.64 20.84
C ALA A 430 3.41 34.95 20.14
N LEU A 431 2.74 35.26 19.05
CA LEU A 431 2.64 36.63 18.59
C LEU A 431 2.07 37.40 19.79
N ALA A 432 2.94 37.73 20.75
CA ALA A 432 2.72 38.76 21.71
C ALA A 432 2.55 39.97 20.80
N PRO A 433 1.36 40.60 20.78
CA PRO A 433 1.25 41.86 20.11
C PRO A 433 2.35 42.73 20.71
N ARG A 434 3.27 43.20 19.86
CA ARG A 434 4.20 44.25 20.27
C ARG A 434 3.32 45.35 20.87
N PRO A 435 3.55 45.80 22.11
CA PRO A 435 2.86 46.99 22.58
C PRO A 435 3.16 48.08 21.55
N ALA A 436 2.11 48.75 21.09
CA ALA A 436 2.24 49.91 20.23
C ALA A 436 3.18 50.90 20.92
N THR A 437 4.40 51.02 20.42
CA THR A 437 5.25 52.16 20.74
C THR A 437 4.65 53.35 20.03
N HIS A 438 4.07 54.25 20.81
CA HIS A 438 3.51 55.52 20.38
C HIS A 438 4.52 56.35 19.58
N ALA A 439 4.03 56.97 18.50
CA ALA A 439 4.42 58.30 18.06
C ALA A 439 3.16 59.00 17.57
#